data_AF-A0AAX2UPD7-F1
#
_entry.id   AF-A0AAX2UPD7-F1
#
_cell.length_a   1.000
_cell.length_b   1.000
_cell.length_c   1.000
_cell.angle_alpha   90.00
_cell.angle_beta   90.00
_cell.angle_gamma   90.00
#
_symmetry.space_group_name_H-M   'P 1'
#
loop_
_entity.id
_entity.type
_entity.pdbx_description
1 polymer ?
#
loop_
_entity_poly.entity_id
_entity_poly.type
_entity_poly.pdbx_seq_one_letter_code
_entity_poly.pdbx_strand_id
1 'polypeptide(L)'
;MNKLTNFQMTTHFNSVLGQGVAQTPIVPSLGQCRLRLAMIKEESQTELSKAFDSRDLLQIADAIGDSLVTVYGAANDCGLDADAIMEQVYLSNMSKLCDTEQDAVFAVEQYRLGNGFHGKTTPINAMYRESSIPGKYVVFDGETGKTLKGPSFFEPNLEHVVFPEGRPADPFAQLRTVAESIGVRGEALWQFQSVLDQISVAMSASDQAVPMQAKEAEVVEEVEAVE
;
A
#
# COMPACT_ATOMS: atom_id res chain seq x y z
N MET A 1 22.36 -15.92 7.51
CA MET A 1 20.97 -15.73 7.03
C MET A 1 20.71 -14.23 7.01
N ASN A 2 20.15 -13.70 5.93
CA ASN A 2 19.69 -12.32 5.91
C ASN A 2 18.51 -12.18 6.87
N LYS A 3 18.51 -11.12 7.68
CA LYS A 3 17.42 -10.78 8.58
C LYS A 3 16.18 -10.42 7.75
N LEU A 4 15.02 -10.94 8.11
CA LEU A 4 13.73 -10.56 7.50
C LEU A 4 13.46 -9.06 7.72
N THR A 5 12.80 -8.42 6.77
CA THR A 5 12.21 -7.08 6.97
C THR A 5 11.02 -7.14 7.92
N ASN A 6 10.56 -5.98 8.41
CA ASN A 6 9.40 -5.94 9.29
C ASN A 6 8.14 -6.46 8.60
N PHE A 7 7.93 -6.10 7.32
CA PHE A 7 6.83 -6.62 6.52
C PHE A 7 6.94 -8.15 6.38
N GLN A 8 8.11 -8.68 6.00
CA GLN A 8 8.32 -10.12 5.86
C GLN A 8 8.11 -10.90 7.16
N MET A 9 8.43 -10.31 8.33
CA MET A 9 8.09 -10.91 9.62
C MET A 9 6.58 -11.05 9.80
N THR A 10 5.80 -10.02 9.48
CA THR A 10 4.32 -10.08 9.52
C THR A 10 3.75 -11.04 8.49
N THR A 11 4.28 -11.07 7.26
CA THR A 11 3.86 -12.03 6.22
C THR A 11 4.11 -13.46 6.67
N HIS A 12 5.28 -13.74 7.27
CA HIS A 12 5.58 -15.07 7.82
C HIS A 12 4.62 -15.44 8.95
N PHE A 13 4.38 -14.53 9.90
CA PHE A 13 3.42 -14.71 10.99
C PHE A 13 2.01 -15.04 10.47
N ASN A 14 1.48 -14.23 9.54
CA ASN A 14 0.16 -14.46 8.94
C ASN A 14 0.10 -15.82 8.22
N SER A 15 1.16 -16.17 7.49
CA SER A 15 1.26 -17.46 6.79
C SER A 15 1.19 -18.65 7.76
N VAL A 16 1.91 -18.57 8.88
CA VAL A 16 1.90 -19.61 9.93
C VAL A 16 0.52 -19.73 10.58
N LEU A 17 -0.20 -18.62 10.75
CA LEU A 17 -1.57 -18.61 11.29
C LEU A 17 -2.66 -18.96 10.26
N GLY A 18 -2.29 -19.17 8.99
CA GLY A 18 -3.26 -19.43 7.92
C GLY A 18 -4.12 -18.21 7.57
N GLN A 19 -3.61 -17.00 7.79
CA GLN A 19 -4.32 -15.74 7.57
C GLN A 19 -3.84 -15.03 6.30
N GLY A 20 -4.81 -14.46 5.57
CA GLY A 20 -4.70 -13.59 4.39
C GLY A 20 -3.30 -13.17 3.93
N VAL A 21 -2.69 -14.00 3.09
CA VAL A 21 -1.57 -13.61 2.21
C VAL A 21 -2.01 -13.90 0.78
N ALA A 22 -2.60 -12.90 0.13
CA ALA A 22 -2.98 -13.02 -1.26
C ALA A 22 -1.71 -13.14 -2.12
N GLN A 23 -1.76 -14.05 -3.11
CA GLN A 23 -0.61 -14.35 -3.96
C GLN A 23 -0.41 -13.31 -5.07
N THR A 24 -1.45 -12.53 -5.36
CA THR A 24 -1.46 -11.49 -6.38
C THR A 24 -2.22 -10.28 -5.85
N PRO A 25 -1.92 -9.06 -6.33
CA PRO A 25 -2.67 -7.86 -6.00
C PRO A 25 -4.19 -8.04 -6.20
N ILE A 26 -4.97 -7.82 -5.15
CA ILE A 26 -6.42 -7.97 -5.16
C ILE A 26 -7.07 -6.99 -4.17
N VAL A 27 -8.33 -6.63 -4.43
CA VAL A 27 -9.18 -6.00 -3.43
C VAL A 27 -9.86 -7.11 -2.59
N PRO A 28 -9.60 -7.22 -1.28
CA PRO A 28 -10.23 -8.24 -0.43
C PRO A 28 -11.76 -8.07 -0.37
N SER A 29 -12.47 -9.08 0.12
CA SER A 29 -13.93 -8.98 0.33
C SER A 29 -14.29 -7.86 1.31
N LEU A 30 -15.52 -7.33 1.23
CA LEU A 30 -15.98 -6.24 2.10
C LEU A 30 -15.83 -6.57 3.58
N GLY A 31 -16.12 -7.83 3.94
CA GLY A 31 -15.96 -8.34 5.29
C GLY A 31 -14.50 -8.28 5.76
N GLN A 32 -13.56 -8.68 4.90
CA GLN A 32 -12.13 -8.60 5.21
C GLN A 32 -11.65 -7.15 5.30
N CYS A 33 -12.03 -6.29 4.36
CA CYS A 33 -11.73 -4.86 4.42
C CYS A 33 -12.25 -4.21 5.71
N ARG A 34 -13.49 -4.52 6.11
CA ARG A 34 -14.10 -4.03 7.36
C ARG A 34 -13.37 -4.55 8.59
N LEU A 35 -13.05 -5.84 8.63
CA LEU A 35 -12.29 -6.45 9.72
C LEU A 35 -10.93 -5.77 9.86
N ARG A 36 -10.21 -5.61 8.76
CA ARG A 36 -8.88 -5.00 8.76
C ARG A 36 -8.90 -3.54 9.20
N LEU A 37 -9.88 -2.76 8.74
CA LEU A 37 -10.06 -1.38 9.19
C LEU A 37 -10.42 -1.29 10.68
N ALA A 38 -11.22 -2.23 11.19
CA ALA A 38 -11.55 -2.30 12.61
C ALA A 38 -10.31 -2.56 13.46
N MET A 39 -9.48 -3.54 13.07
CA MET A 39 -8.21 -3.85 13.76
C MET A 39 -7.23 -2.67 13.73
N ILE A 40 -7.01 -2.06 12.55
CA ILE A 40 -6.13 -0.89 12.43
C ILE A 40 -6.63 0.24 13.34
N LYS A 41 -7.94 0.51 13.36
CA LYS A 41 -8.53 1.54 14.20
C LYS A 41 -8.33 1.24 15.69
N GLU A 42 -8.54 0.00 16.10
CA GLU A 42 -8.32 -0.43 17.48
C GLU A 42 -6.90 -0.13 17.94
N GLU A 43 -5.89 -0.58 17.20
CA GLU A 43 -4.49 -0.40 17.61
C GLU A 43 -4.01 1.04 17.43
N SER A 44 -4.19 1.61 16.23
CA SER A 44 -3.55 2.89 15.87
C SER A 44 -4.28 4.11 16.42
N GLN A 45 -5.58 3.99 16.73
CA GLN A 45 -6.37 5.08 17.28
C GLN A 45 -6.72 4.83 18.73
N THR A 46 -7.33 3.70 19.07
CA THR A 46 -7.84 3.47 20.42
C THR A 46 -6.73 3.17 21.42
N GLU A 47 -5.91 2.14 21.18
CA GLU A 47 -4.85 1.74 22.11
C GLU A 47 -3.71 2.76 22.16
N LEU A 48 -3.26 3.26 21.00
CA LEU A 48 -2.22 4.27 20.98
C LEU A 48 -2.62 5.58 21.71
N SER A 49 -3.88 6.02 21.60
CA SER A 49 -4.36 7.19 22.35
C SER A 49 -4.37 6.94 23.85
N LYS A 50 -4.87 5.77 24.29
CA LYS A 50 -4.84 5.40 25.71
C LYS A 50 -3.41 5.36 26.26
N ALA A 51 -2.47 4.84 25.48
CA ALA A 51 -1.06 4.78 25.85
C ALA A 51 -0.42 6.17 25.97
N PHE A 52 -0.78 7.12 25.11
CA PHE A 52 -0.36 8.52 25.26
C PHE A 52 -0.97 9.18 26.49
N ASP A 53 -2.27 8.99 26.73
CA ASP A 53 -2.98 9.54 27.89
C ASP A 53 -2.44 8.99 29.21
N SER A 54 -2.07 7.71 29.24
CA SER A 54 -1.43 7.07 30.40
C SER A 54 0.03 7.47 30.58
N ARG A 55 0.65 8.08 29.57
CA ARG A 55 2.08 8.44 29.51
C ARG A 55 3.01 7.25 29.77
N ASP A 56 2.56 6.04 29.42
CA ASP A 56 3.33 4.80 29.61
C ASP A 56 4.09 4.46 28.32
N LEU A 57 5.41 4.63 28.34
CA LEU A 57 6.26 4.37 27.19
C LEU A 57 6.24 2.91 26.73
N LEU A 58 6.02 1.96 27.65
CA LEU A 58 5.94 0.54 27.29
C LEU A 58 4.65 0.25 26.51
N GLN A 59 3.51 0.78 26.97
CA GLN A 59 2.24 0.66 26.25
C GLN A 59 2.25 1.41 24.92
N ILE A 60 2.96 2.54 24.84
CA ILE A 60 3.14 3.27 23.58
C ILE A 60 3.91 2.40 22.59
N ALA A 61 4.99 1.74 23.03
CA ALA A 61 5.77 0.85 22.17
C ALA A 61 4.96 -0.35 21.67
N ASP A 62 4.13 -0.93 22.54
CA ASP A 62 3.23 -2.03 22.24
C ASP A 62 2.20 -1.64 21.15
N ALA A 63 1.44 -0.58 21.39
CA ALA A 63 0.43 -0.09 20.44
C ALA A 63 1.02 0.34 19.09
N ILE A 64 2.24 0.91 19.07
CA ILE A 64 2.96 1.20 17.82
C ILE A 64 3.30 -0.09 17.08
N GLY A 65 3.80 -1.11 17.78
CA GLY A 65 4.12 -2.42 17.21
C GLY A 65 2.89 -3.06 16.57
N ASP A 66 1.77 -3.11 17.30
CA ASP A 66 0.53 -3.71 16.82
C ASP A 66 -0.10 -2.91 15.67
N SER A 67 0.04 -1.60 15.67
CA SER A 67 -0.33 -0.76 14.52
C SER A 67 0.46 -1.13 13.26
N LEU A 68 1.76 -1.39 13.38
CA LEU A 68 2.57 -1.83 12.24
C LEU A 68 2.13 -3.20 11.74
N VAL A 69 1.91 -4.16 12.65
CA VAL A 69 1.46 -5.51 12.30
C VAL A 69 0.10 -5.48 11.61
N THR A 70 -0.85 -4.70 12.11
CA THR A 70 -2.19 -4.61 11.52
C THR A 70 -2.19 -3.96 10.14
N VAL A 71 -1.38 -2.92 9.92
CA VAL A 71 -1.22 -2.27 8.61
C VAL A 71 -0.49 -3.16 7.61
N TYR A 72 0.59 -3.83 8.01
CA TYR A 72 1.25 -4.83 7.15
C TYR A 72 0.33 -6.01 6.84
N GLY A 73 -0.52 -6.41 7.79
CA GLY A 73 -1.58 -7.39 7.54
C GLY A 73 -2.56 -6.96 6.45
N ALA A 74 -2.87 -5.67 6.33
CA ALA A 74 -3.71 -5.15 5.24
C ALA A 74 -3.01 -5.28 3.88
N ALA A 75 -1.70 -5.02 3.82
CA ALA A 75 -0.91 -5.22 2.60
C ALA A 75 -0.90 -6.71 2.19
N ASN A 76 -0.75 -7.63 3.16
CA ASN A 76 -0.82 -9.07 2.92
C ASN A 76 -2.20 -9.50 2.38
N ASP A 77 -3.31 -9.01 2.95
CA ASP A 77 -4.67 -9.32 2.45
C ASP A 77 -4.86 -8.87 1.00
N CYS A 78 -4.25 -7.72 0.64
CA CYS A 78 -4.30 -7.16 -0.71
C CYS A 78 -3.26 -7.75 -1.66
N GLY A 79 -2.34 -8.61 -1.20
CA GLY A 79 -1.26 -9.17 -2.03
C GLY A 79 -0.25 -8.12 -2.50
N LEU A 80 -0.01 -7.10 -1.67
CA LEU A 80 0.87 -5.98 -1.97
C LEU A 80 2.18 -6.09 -1.20
N ASP A 81 3.30 -5.84 -1.87
CA ASP A 81 4.62 -5.74 -1.23
C ASP A 81 4.76 -4.39 -0.52
N ALA A 82 4.63 -4.40 0.81
CA ALA A 82 4.71 -3.19 1.61
C ALA A 82 6.14 -2.61 1.67
N ASP A 83 7.19 -3.43 1.51
CA ASP A 83 8.57 -2.92 1.45
C ASP A 83 8.77 -2.12 0.15
N ALA A 84 8.30 -2.64 -0.98
CA ALA A 84 8.35 -1.93 -2.26
C ALA A 84 7.51 -0.64 -2.26
N ILE A 85 6.32 -0.67 -1.64
CA ILE A 85 5.51 0.55 -1.44
C ILE A 85 6.28 1.57 -0.59
N MET A 86 6.86 1.13 0.53
CA MET A 86 7.58 2.03 1.43
C MET A 86 8.81 2.64 0.75
N GLU A 87 9.53 1.89 -0.09
CA GLU A 87 10.64 2.40 -0.87
C GLU A 87 10.21 3.55 -1.79
N GLN A 88 9.15 3.38 -2.57
CA GLN A 88 8.63 4.45 -3.45
C GLN A 88 8.15 5.67 -2.65
N VAL A 89 7.45 5.45 -1.54
CA VAL A 89 7.00 6.52 -0.64
C VAL A 89 8.18 7.25 -0.01
N TYR A 90 9.22 6.53 0.39
CA TYR A 90 10.45 7.11 0.94
C TYR A 90 11.14 8.00 -0.10
N LEU A 91 11.35 7.50 -1.32
CA LEU A 91 11.99 8.27 -2.40
C LEU A 91 11.21 9.55 -2.71
N SER A 92 9.88 9.45 -2.84
CA SER A 92 9.01 10.61 -3.03
C SER A 92 9.08 11.59 -1.85
N ASN A 93 9.08 11.11 -0.61
CA ASN A 93 9.19 11.97 0.57
C ASN A 93 10.53 12.71 0.62
N MET A 94 11.64 12.03 0.27
CA MET A 94 12.97 12.65 0.22
C MET A 94 13.10 13.66 -0.92
N SER A 95 12.35 13.50 -2.02
CA SER A 95 12.29 14.47 -3.13
C SER A 95 11.67 15.83 -2.77
N LYS A 96 11.04 15.94 -1.59
CA LYS A 96 10.53 17.22 -1.07
C LYS A 96 11.65 18.20 -0.73
N LEU A 97 12.86 17.71 -0.47
CA LEU A 97 14.02 18.54 -0.16
C LEU A 97 14.38 19.40 -1.37
N CYS A 98 14.80 20.63 -1.11
CA CYS A 98 15.34 21.53 -2.12
C CYS A 98 16.85 21.30 -2.26
N ASP A 99 17.35 21.29 -3.49
CA ASP A 99 18.76 21.01 -3.82
C ASP A 99 19.66 22.22 -3.56
N THR A 100 19.09 23.41 -3.54
CA THR A 100 19.77 24.68 -3.27
C THR A 100 18.95 25.57 -2.35
N GLU A 101 19.59 26.57 -1.74
CA GLU A 101 18.89 27.59 -0.95
C GLU A 101 17.93 28.40 -1.83
N GLN A 102 18.33 28.68 -3.08
CA GLN A 102 17.53 29.41 -4.05
C GLN A 102 16.24 28.67 -4.38
N ASP A 103 16.27 27.34 -4.53
CA ASP A 103 15.07 26.52 -4.71
C ASP A 103 14.14 26.62 -3.50
N ALA A 104 14.70 26.63 -2.29
CA ALA A 104 13.94 26.78 -1.05
C ALA A 104 13.27 28.16 -0.95
N VAL A 105 14.00 29.23 -1.26
CA VAL A 105 13.48 30.61 -1.29
C VAL A 105 12.37 30.73 -2.33
N PHE A 106 12.58 30.18 -3.53
CA PHE A 106 11.57 30.15 -4.58
C PHE A 106 10.30 29.42 -4.13
N ALA A 107 10.46 28.24 -3.53
CA ALA A 107 9.34 27.45 -3.05
C ALA A 107 8.55 28.16 -1.94
N VAL A 108 9.22 28.83 -1.00
CA VAL A 108 8.56 29.65 0.02
C VAL A 108 7.69 30.72 -0.60
N GLU A 109 8.19 31.42 -1.61
CA GLU A 109 7.42 32.46 -2.30
C GLU A 109 6.22 31.87 -3.03
N GLN A 110 6.38 30.74 -3.73
CA GLN A 110 5.25 30.06 -4.38
C GLN A 110 4.15 29.71 -3.38
N TYR A 111 4.50 29.16 -2.22
CA TYR A 111 3.50 28.83 -1.19
C TYR A 111 2.82 30.06 -0.60
N ARG A 112 3.54 31.17 -0.38
CA ARG A 112 2.94 32.43 0.08
C ARG A 112 1.98 33.05 -0.93
N LEU A 113 2.19 32.79 -2.22
CA LEU A 113 1.30 33.21 -3.29
C LEU A 113 0.13 32.25 -3.54
N GLY A 114 0.09 31.11 -2.84
CA GLY A 114 -0.93 30.07 -3.08
C GLY A 114 -0.66 29.16 -4.29
N ASN A 115 0.57 29.18 -4.82
CA ASN A 115 1.00 28.42 -5.99
C ASN A 115 1.87 27.20 -5.60
N GLY A 116 1.53 26.49 -4.52
CA GLY A 116 2.28 25.33 -4.07
C GLY A 116 2.39 24.22 -5.12
N PHE A 117 3.38 23.33 -4.98
CA PHE A 117 3.75 22.30 -5.98
C PHE A 117 2.81 21.08 -6.02
N HIS A 118 1.57 21.20 -5.54
CA HIS A 118 0.52 20.20 -5.73
C HIS A 118 -0.87 20.83 -5.53
N GLY A 119 -1.59 21.02 -6.64
CA GLY A 119 -2.90 21.66 -6.65
C GLY A 119 -2.85 23.16 -6.33
N LYS A 120 -4.02 23.83 -6.41
CA LYS A 120 -4.13 25.21 -5.93
C LYS A 120 -4.11 25.20 -4.39
N THR A 121 -3.17 25.90 -3.80
CA THR A 121 -3.11 26.05 -2.34
C THR A 121 -3.63 27.41 -1.94
N THR A 122 -4.27 27.51 -0.77
CA THR A 122 -4.36 28.82 -0.12
C THR A 122 -2.94 29.28 0.22
N PRO A 123 -2.67 30.60 0.27
CA PRO A 123 -1.44 31.12 0.82
C PRO A 123 -1.06 30.45 2.14
N ILE A 124 0.20 30.00 2.27
CA ILE A 124 0.76 29.39 3.47
C ILE A 124 1.88 30.29 3.98
N ASN A 125 2.02 30.42 5.31
CA ASN A 125 3.17 31.05 5.94
C ASN A 125 4.42 30.14 5.83
N ALA A 126 4.90 29.95 4.61
CA ALA A 126 6.04 29.09 4.35
C ALA A 126 7.34 29.71 4.86
N MET A 127 8.19 28.85 5.41
CA MET A 127 9.55 29.12 5.88
C MET A 127 10.47 28.02 5.35
N TYR A 128 11.78 28.23 5.42
CA TYR A 128 12.76 27.20 5.11
C TYR A 128 13.88 27.15 6.14
N ARG A 129 14.59 26.01 6.18
CA ARG A 129 15.80 25.78 6.97
C ARG A 129 16.70 24.78 6.25
N GLU A 130 18.00 24.79 6.55
CA GLU A 130 18.87 23.69 6.13
C GLU A 130 18.44 22.39 6.82
N SER A 131 18.50 21.29 6.07
CA SER A 131 18.19 19.95 6.57
C SER A 131 19.40 19.36 7.31
N SER A 132 19.23 18.18 7.91
CA SER A 132 20.35 17.42 8.47
C SER A 132 21.29 16.84 7.40
N ILE A 133 20.88 16.84 6.13
CA ILE A 133 21.74 16.54 4.98
C ILE A 133 22.36 17.86 4.51
N PRO A 134 23.69 18.01 4.60
CA PRO A 134 24.36 19.25 4.21
C PRO A 134 24.02 19.67 2.79
N GLY A 135 23.71 20.95 2.60
CA GLY A 135 23.36 21.52 1.29
C GLY A 135 21.97 21.15 0.77
N LYS A 136 21.11 20.50 1.57
CA LYS A 136 19.69 20.31 1.26
C LYS A 136 18.83 21.15 2.18
N TYR A 137 17.71 21.65 1.68
CA TYR A 137 16.83 22.55 2.42
C TYR A 137 15.42 21.98 2.57
N VAL A 138 14.82 22.21 3.73
CA VAL A 138 13.44 21.84 4.04
C VAL A 138 12.59 23.11 3.99
N VAL A 139 11.56 23.10 3.14
CA VAL A 139 10.48 24.09 3.17
C VAL A 139 9.36 23.55 4.04
N PHE A 140 8.79 24.38 4.91
CA PHE A 140 7.77 23.96 5.85
C PHE A 140 6.78 25.09 6.15
N ASP A 141 5.59 24.72 6.59
CA ASP A 141 4.60 25.63 7.12
C ASP A 141 5.05 26.15 8.49
N GLY A 142 5.21 27.46 8.63
CA GLY A 142 5.67 28.12 9.85
C GLY A 142 4.68 28.03 11.03
N GLU A 143 3.41 27.73 10.79
CA GLU A 143 2.41 27.57 11.85
C GLU A 143 2.36 26.14 12.38
N THR A 144 2.33 25.16 11.48
CA THR A 144 2.15 23.74 11.83
C THR A 144 3.44 22.94 11.91
N GLY A 145 4.54 23.48 11.36
CA GLY A 145 5.81 22.76 11.19
C GLY A 145 5.78 21.69 10.08
N LYS A 146 4.65 21.52 9.37
CA LYS A 146 4.49 20.51 8.33
C LYS A 146 5.46 20.76 7.18
N THR A 147 6.21 19.72 6.80
CA THR A 147 7.09 19.78 5.62
C THR A 147 6.26 19.93 4.33
N LEU A 148 6.71 20.84 3.47
CA LEU A 148 6.12 21.18 2.18
C LEU A 148 6.95 20.59 1.04
N LYS A 149 6.41 20.60 -0.19
CA LYS A 149 7.05 20.02 -1.37
C LYS A 149 7.97 21.06 -2.01
N GLY A 150 9.22 20.68 -2.31
CA GLY A 150 10.12 21.49 -3.13
C GLY A 150 9.77 21.45 -4.62
N PRO A 151 10.46 22.24 -5.46
CA PRO A 151 10.18 22.33 -6.89
C PRO A 151 10.48 21.04 -7.67
N SER A 152 11.42 20.22 -7.19
CA SER A 152 11.82 18.94 -7.80
C SER A 152 11.01 17.74 -7.31
N PHE A 153 9.96 17.98 -6.52
CA PHE A 153 9.15 16.91 -5.94
C PHE A 153 8.50 16.01 -7.00
N PHE A 154 8.44 14.71 -6.73
CA PHE A 154 7.66 13.75 -7.51
C PHE A 154 6.77 12.89 -6.62
N GLU A 155 5.61 12.49 -7.16
CA GLU A 155 4.69 11.55 -6.51
C GLU A 155 5.27 10.11 -6.57
N PRO A 156 5.01 9.26 -5.56
CA PRO A 156 5.53 7.89 -5.56
C PRO A 156 4.95 7.08 -6.71
N ASN A 157 5.78 6.31 -7.42
CA ASN A 157 5.32 5.47 -8.53
C ASN A 157 4.75 4.14 -8.02
N LEU A 158 3.60 4.19 -7.36
CA LEU A 158 2.93 3.00 -6.83
C LEU A 158 2.29 2.15 -7.93
N GLU A 159 1.98 2.74 -9.09
CA GLU A 159 1.43 1.97 -10.21
C GLU A 159 2.38 0.88 -10.68
N HIS A 160 3.69 1.15 -10.74
CA HIS A 160 4.68 0.14 -11.09
C HIS A 160 4.87 -0.93 -9.99
N VAL A 161 4.60 -0.59 -8.73
CA VAL A 161 4.66 -1.56 -7.61
C VAL A 161 3.46 -2.51 -7.66
N VAL A 162 2.26 -1.97 -7.90
CA VAL A 162 1.02 -2.76 -7.94
C VAL A 162 0.89 -3.52 -9.27
N PHE A 163 1.33 -2.92 -10.37
CA PHE A 163 1.21 -3.45 -11.73
C PHE A 163 2.55 -3.37 -12.47
N PRO A 164 3.54 -4.21 -12.13
CA PRO A 164 4.88 -4.14 -12.71
C PRO A 164 4.90 -4.39 -14.21
N GLU A 165 3.97 -5.21 -14.72
CA GLU A 165 3.80 -5.52 -16.15
C GLU A 165 2.84 -4.56 -16.86
N GLY A 166 2.39 -3.50 -16.18
CA GLY A 166 1.38 -2.57 -16.64
C GLY A 166 -0.02 -2.91 -16.12
N ARG A 167 -0.85 -1.88 -15.94
CA ARG A 167 -2.21 -2.04 -15.43
C ARG A 167 -3.04 -2.85 -16.44
N PRO A 168 -3.60 -4.01 -16.04
CA PRO A 168 -4.44 -4.79 -16.93
C PRO A 168 -5.71 -4.00 -17.29
N ALA A 169 -6.22 -4.22 -18.50
CA ALA A 169 -7.54 -3.69 -18.87
C ALA A 169 -8.60 -4.33 -17.97
N ASP A 170 -9.55 -3.53 -17.46
CA ASP A 170 -10.68 -4.06 -16.70
C ASP A 170 -11.70 -4.69 -17.66
N PRO A 171 -11.84 -6.03 -17.70
CA PRO A 171 -12.77 -6.69 -18.61
C PRO A 171 -14.24 -6.35 -18.30
N PHE A 172 -14.52 -5.82 -17.11
CA PHE A 172 -15.85 -5.50 -16.63
C PHE A 172 -16.14 -4.00 -16.54
N ALA A 173 -15.27 -3.14 -17.10
CA ALA A 173 -15.43 -1.68 -17.02
C ALA A 173 -16.83 -1.21 -17.45
N GLN A 174 -17.39 -1.79 -18.52
CA GLN A 174 -18.74 -1.44 -18.98
C GLN A 174 -19.83 -1.85 -17.97
N LEU A 175 -19.72 -3.04 -17.37
CA LEU A 175 -20.69 -3.52 -16.38
C LEU A 175 -20.66 -2.65 -15.11
N ARG A 176 -19.48 -2.21 -14.67
CA ARG A 176 -19.34 -1.28 -13.54
C ARG A 176 -20.05 0.05 -13.84
N THR A 177 -19.81 0.62 -15.02
CA THR A 177 -20.49 1.85 -15.46
C THR A 177 -22.01 1.69 -15.53
N VAL A 178 -22.51 0.54 -16.00
CA VAL A 178 -23.96 0.27 -16.03
C VAL A 178 -24.55 0.17 -14.62
N ALA A 179 -23.89 -0.53 -13.69
CA ALA A 179 -24.37 -0.63 -12.30
C ALA A 179 -24.49 0.76 -11.66
N GLU A 180 -23.51 1.63 -11.91
CA GLU A 180 -23.57 3.01 -11.43
C GLU A 180 -24.67 3.83 -12.12
N SER A 181 -24.88 3.68 -13.43
CA SER A 181 -25.88 4.45 -14.17
C SER A 181 -27.33 4.09 -13.78
N ILE A 182 -27.59 2.82 -13.43
CA ILE A 182 -28.90 2.37 -12.93
C ILE A 182 -29.12 2.65 -11.44
N GLY A 183 -28.17 3.33 -10.78
CA GLY A 183 -28.33 3.79 -9.40
C GLY A 183 -27.89 2.82 -8.32
N VAL A 184 -27.14 1.75 -8.63
CA VAL A 184 -26.55 0.89 -7.58
C VAL A 184 -25.51 1.69 -6.80
N ARG A 185 -25.62 1.73 -5.46
CA ARG A 185 -24.75 2.55 -4.59
C ARG A 185 -24.37 1.79 -3.31
N GLY A 186 -23.43 2.37 -2.58
CA GLY A 186 -23.04 1.90 -1.24
C GLY A 186 -22.57 0.44 -1.25
N GLU A 187 -23.02 -0.32 -0.25
CA GLU A 187 -22.63 -1.72 -0.07
C GLU A 187 -23.02 -2.63 -1.23
N ALA A 188 -24.17 -2.39 -1.87
CA ALA A 188 -24.60 -3.16 -3.03
C ALA A 188 -23.64 -2.99 -4.22
N LEU A 189 -23.21 -1.74 -4.48
CA LEU A 189 -22.24 -1.47 -5.55
C LEU A 189 -20.89 -2.09 -5.24
N TRP A 190 -20.44 -1.98 -3.98
CA TRP A 190 -19.19 -2.58 -3.53
C TRP A 190 -19.21 -4.11 -3.75
N GLN A 191 -20.26 -4.79 -3.28
CA GLN A 191 -20.36 -6.25 -3.39
C GLN A 191 -20.35 -6.69 -4.86
N PHE A 192 -21.06 -5.96 -5.72
CA PHE A 192 -21.04 -6.20 -7.16
C PHE A 192 -19.61 -6.07 -7.74
N GLN A 193 -18.92 -4.97 -7.42
CA GLN A 193 -17.55 -4.74 -7.89
C GLN A 193 -16.57 -5.82 -7.43
N SER A 194 -16.69 -6.28 -6.19
CA SER A 194 -15.81 -7.32 -5.65
C SER A 194 -16.02 -8.69 -6.29
N VAL A 195 -17.25 -9.04 -6.65
CA VAL A 195 -17.49 -10.26 -7.44
C VAL A 195 -16.78 -10.15 -8.79
N LEU A 196 -16.86 -8.99 -9.46
CA LEU A 196 -16.16 -8.76 -10.73
C LEU A 196 -14.63 -8.82 -10.57
N ASP A 197 -14.10 -8.28 -9.47
CA ASP A 197 -12.65 -8.33 -9.18
C ASP A 197 -12.18 -9.77 -8.99
N GLN A 198 -12.92 -10.59 -8.23
CA GLN A 198 -12.62 -12.01 -8.03
C GLN A 198 -12.68 -12.81 -9.34
N ILE A 199 -13.67 -12.53 -10.20
CA ILE A 199 -13.76 -13.16 -11.52
C ILE A 199 -12.54 -12.77 -12.38
N SER A 200 -12.14 -11.49 -12.37
CA SER A 200 -10.98 -11.00 -13.14
C SER A 200 -9.68 -11.70 -12.74
N VAL A 201 -9.46 -11.88 -11.42
CA VAL A 201 -8.30 -12.62 -10.90
C VAL A 201 -8.35 -14.10 -11.31
N ALA A 202 -9.51 -14.74 -11.21
CA ALA A 202 -9.67 -16.14 -11.61
C ALA A 202 -9.42 -16.36 -13.12
N MET A 203 -9.89 -15.45 -13.97
CA MET A 203 -9.64 -15.47 -15.41
C MET A 203 -8.14 -15.35 -15.72
N SER A 204 -7.45 -14.42 -15.05
CA SER A 204 -6.01 -14.20 -15.23
C SER A 204 -5.20 -15.43 -14.82
N ALA A 205 -5.60 -16.12 -13.74
CA ALA A 205 -4.97 -17.35 -13.30
C ALA A 205 -5.17 -18.51 -14.29
N SER A 206 -6.35 -18.59 -14.95
CA SER A 206 -6.60 -19.63 -15.96
C SER A 206 -5.80 -19.43 -17.25
N ASP A 207 -5.55 -18.19 -17.66
CA ASP A 207 -4.72 -17.89 -18.85
C ASP A 207 -3.23 -18.22 -18.63
N GLN A 208 -2.76 -18.21 -17.38
CA GLN A 208 -1.39 -18.58 -17.01
C GLN A 208 -1.20 -20.08 -16.76
N ALA A 209 -2.29 -20.86 -16.69
CA ALA A 209 -2.20 -22.31 -16.52
C ALA A 209 -1.75 -22.96 -17.84
N VAL A 210 -0.46 -23.34 -17.91
CA VAL A 210 0.05 -24.22 -18.99
C VAL A 210 -0.82 -25.48 -19.03
N PRO A 211 -1.34 -25.91 -20.20
CA PRO A 211 -2.14 -27.12 -20.27
C PRO A 211 -1.27 -28.28 -19.79
N MET A 212 -1.72 -28.93 -18.71
CA MET A 212 -1.11 -30.14 -18.19
C MET A 212 -1.16 -31.19 -19.30
N GLN A 213 -0.02 -31.45 -19.96
CA GLN A 213 0.07 -32.59 -20.87
C GLN A 213 -0.24 -33.84 -20.04
N ALA A 214 -1.26 -34.58 -20.47
CA ALA A 214 -1.62 -35.84 -19.83
C ALA A 214 -0.37 -36.74 -19.84
N LYS A 215 0.14 -37.08 -18.65
CA LYS A 215 1.13 -38.15 -18.52
C LYS A 215 0.46 -39.42 -19.02
N GLU A 216 0.94 -39.95 -20.15
CA GLU A 216 0.63 -41.32 -20.55
C GLU A 216 1.02 -42.24 -19.40
N ALA A 217 0.06 -43.07 -18.98
CA ALA A 217 0.28 -44.05 -17.93
C ALA A 217 1.28 -45.09 -18.44
N GLU A 218 2.50 -45.07 -17.90
CA GLU A 218 3.44 -46.18 -18.06
C GLU A 218 2.83 -47.43 -17.42
N VAL A 219 2.53 -48.41 -18.26
CA VAL A 219 2.12 -49.75 -17.86
C VAL A 219 3.32 -50.40 -17.18
N VAL A 220 3.20 -50.63 -15.87
CA VAL A 220 4.17 -51.41 -15.10
C VAL A 220 3.93 -52.88 -15.43
N GLU A 221 4.86 -53.52 -16.16
CA GLU A 221 4.87 -54.98 -16.33
C GLU A 221 5.13 -55.65 -14.98
N GLU A 222 4.20 -56.53 -14.59
CA GLU A 222 4.34 -57.43 -13.44
C GLU A 222 5.50 -58.41 -13.69
N VAL A 223 6.48 -58.41 -12.79
CA VAL A 223 7.56 -59.39 -12.78
C VAL A 223 7.03 -60.65 -12.09
N GLU A 224 6.83 -61.73 -12.86
CA GLU A 224 6.54 -63.06 -12.34
C GLU A 224 7.66 -63.55 -11.40
N ALA A 225 7.28 -63.93 -10.18
CA ALA A 225 8.13 -64.62 -9.24
C ALA A 225 8.29 -66.08 -9.67
N VAL A 226 9.53 -66.54 -9.84
CA VAL A 226 9.87 -67.96 -10.04
C VAL A 226 10.43 -68.50 -8.72
N GLU A 227 9.90 -69.66 -8.32
CA GLU A 227 10.16 -70.44 -7.10
C GLU A 227 11.64 -70.77 -6.82
#